data_AF-A0A1X0JHU0-F1
#
_entry.id   AF-A0A1X0JHU0-F1
#
_cell.length_a   1.000
_cell.length_b   1.000
_cell.length_c   1.000
_cell.angle_alpha   90.00
_cell.angle_beta   90.00
_cell.angle_gamma   90.00
#
_symmetry.space_group_name_H-M   'P 1'
#
loop_
_entity.id
_entity.type
_entity.pdbx_description
1 polymer ?
#
loop_
_entity_poly.entity_id
_entity_poly.type
_entity_poly.pdbx_seq_one_letter_code
_entity_poly.pdbx_strand_id
1 'polypeptide(L)'
;MTASVTGPAFLRLVLRVSIVAAVLIALVAVELSSRSGVTWRLITFTYQVNILAAAYYLWTLVSPRADARVGLRGAVVLYVLIAGVVWNLLLTERSMGYTVANFLLHVGVPVLAVSDWLLVGRGQGRVHWWHPVAWLTYPALYVVVAVVILNEAGRRAPYYFLDPASVGVATVLLNVSVLGGGVLAVGYALLAVNRLATPARIDAV
;
A
#
# COMPACT_ATOMS: atom_id res chain seq x y z
N MET A 1 40.52 6.50 4.13
CA MET A 1 39.15 7.04 3.98
C MET A 1 38.18 5.86 3.96
N THR A 2 37.65 5.50 5.13
CA THR A 2 36.63 4.47 5.29
C THR A 2 35.28 5.08 4.89
N ALA A 3 34.75 4.73 3.72
CA ALA A 3 33.37 5.07 3.39
C ALA A 3 32.47 4.50 4.50
N SER A 4 31.68 5.36 5.13
CA SER A 4 30.82 5.02 6.26
C SER A 4 29.73 4.06 5.80
N VAL A 5 29.99 2.75 5.95
CA VAL A 5 29.04 1.65 5.74
C VAL A 5 27.74 1.83 6.57
N THR A 6 27.73 2.76 7.52
CA THR A 6 26.59 3.12 8.36
C THR A 6 25.44 3.82 7.63
N GLY A 7 25.69 4.58 6.55
CA GLY A 7 24.65 5.39 5.90
C GLY A 7 23.44 4.59 5.36
N PRO A 8 23.65 3.60 4.47
CA PRO A 8 22.55 2.84 3.87
C PRO A 8 21.81 1.93 4.88
N ALA A 9 22.55 1.32 5.80
CA ALA A 9 21.98 0.43 6.83
C ALA A 9 21.15 1.21 7.86
N PHE A 10 21.64 2.38 8.27
CA PHE A 10 20.90 3.28 9.16
C PHE A 10 19.64 3.82 8.49
N LEU A 11 19.73 4.28 7.23
CA LEU A 11 18.57 4.75 6.48
C LEU A 11 17.48 3.68 6.37
N ARG A 12 17.87 2.44 6.04
CA ARG A 12 16.96 1.29 6.02
C ARG A 12 16.27 1.09 7.36
N LEU A 13 17.03 1.10 8.45
CA LEU A 13 16.48 0.92 9.79
C LEU A 13 15.47 2.02 10.12
N VAL A 14 15.84 3.28 9.92
CA VAL A 14 15.00 4.45 10.20
C VAL A 14 13.70 4.39 9.43
N LEU A 15 13.73 4.18 8.10
CA LEU A 15 12.51 4.13 7.29
C LEU A 15 11.56 3.03 7.75
N ARG A 16 12.07 1.82 7.98
CA ARG A 16 11.24 0.66 8.32
C ARG A 16 10.66 0.73 9.72
N VAL A 17 11.45 1.18 10.69
CA VAL A 17 10.95 1.45 12.04
C VAL A 17 9.91 2.56 12.00
N SER A 18 10.10 3.60 11.18
CA SER A 18 9.13 4.69 11.03
C SER A 18 7.81 4.21 10.43
N ILE A 19 7.83 3.31 9.44
CA ILE A 19 6.62 2.71 8.87
C ILE A 19 5.86 1.92 9.93
N VAL A 20 6.57 1.03 10.65
CA VAL A 20 5.96 0.21 11.70
C VAL A 20 5.37 1.10 12.80
N ALA A 21 6.14 2.10 13.27
CA ALA A 21 5.69 3.04 14.29
C ALA A 21 4.48 3.86 13.83
N ALA A 22 4.48 4.38 12.59
CA ALA A 22 3.36 5.13 12.05
C ALA A 22 2.06 4.31 12.03
N VAL A 23 2.14 3.04 11.64
CA VAL A 23 0.98 2.13 11.64
C VAL A 23 0.51 1.88 13.08
N LEU A 24 1.41 1.55 14.01
CA LEU A 24 1.04 1.30 15.41
C LEU A 24 0.43 2.54 16.08
N ILE A 25 1.00 3.72 15.87
CA ILE A 25 0.47 4.99 16.39
C ILE A 25 -0.93 5.24 15.81
N ALA A 26 -1.14 5.02 14.51
CA ALA A 26 -2.45 5.18 13.90
C ALA A 26 -3.49 4.21 14.47
N LEU A 27 -3.13 2.94 14.70
CA LEU A 27 -4.01 1.94 15.32
C LEU A 27 -4.40 2.34 16.75
N VAL A 28 -3.42 2.75 17.57
CA VAL A 28 -3.66 3.21 18.95
C VAL A 28 -4.52 4.48 18.95
N ALA A 29 -4.20 5.46 18.10
CA ALA A 29 -4.96 6.69 18.01
C ALA A 29 -6.44 6.43 17.66
N VAL A 30 -6.69 5.48 16.77
CA VAL A 30 -8.06 5.06 16.40
C VAL A 30 -8.76 4.34 17.54
N GLU A 31 -8.08 3.39 18.20
CA GLU A 31 -8.68 2.66 19.32
C GLU A 31 -9.11 3.61 20.44
N LEU A 32 -8.31 4.63 20.72
CA LEU A 32 -8.58 5.61 21.76
C LEU A 32 -9.61 6.69 21.37
N SER A 33 -9.85 6.92 20.07
CA SER A 33 -10.71 8.01 19.59
C SER A 33 -12.02 7.56 18.93
N SER A 34 -12.11 6.29 18.51
CA SER A 34 -13.23 5.76 17.73
C SER A 34 -14.18 4.94 18.61
N ARG A 35 -15.47 5.28 18.63
CA ARG A 35 -16.49 4.53 19.39
C ARG A 35 -16.57 3.04 19.03
N SER A 36 -16.26 2.69 17.78
CA SER A 36 -16.26 1.31 17.28
C SER A 36 -14.88 0.64 17.29
N GLY A 37 -13.85 1.33 17.81
CA GLY A 37 -12.46 0.86 17.85
C GLY A 37 -11.86 0.56 16.48
N VAL A 38 -10.75 -0.20 16.49
CA VAL A 38 -10.02 -0.65 15.29
C VAL A 38 -10.75 -1.79 14.58
N THR A 39 -11.46 -2.65 15.29
CA THR A 39 -12.07 -3.88 14.75
C THR A 39 -12.98 -3.61 13.56
N TRP A 40 -13.82 -2.57 13.63
CA TRP A 40 -14.66 -2.19 12.49
C TRP A 40 -13.84 -1.67 11.31
N ARG A 41 -12.71 -0.98 11.56
CA ARG A 41 -11.88 -0.41 10.49
C ARG A 41 -11.08 -1.46 9.73
N LEU A 42 -10.87 -2.65 10.29
CA LEU A 42 -10.19 -3.75 9.62
C LEU A 42 -10.92 -4.25 8.36
N ILE A 43 -12.22 -3.93 8.21
CA ILE A 43 -12.93 -4.21 6.96
C ILE A 43 -12.45 -3.33 5.80
N THR A 44 -11.78 -2.20 6.09
CA THR A 44 -11.35 -1.24 5.07
C THR A 44 -9.99 -1.60 4.50
N PHE A 45 -9.84 -1.37 3.18
CA PHE A 45 -8.63 -1.67 2.44
C PHE A 45 -7.40 -1.03 3.06
N THR A 46 -7.50 0.26 3.41
CA THR A 46 -6.39 1.03 4.01
C THR A 46 -5.81 0.33 5.23
N TYR A 47 -6.64 -0.11 6.18
CA TYR A 47 -6.14 -0.73 7.41
C TYR A 47 -5.48 -2.07 7.13
N GLN A 48 -6.10 -2.88 6.26
CA GLN A 48 -5.54 -4.17 5.88
C GLN A 48 -4.15 -4.01 5.25
N VAL A 49 -4.00 -3.13 4.27
CA VAL A 49 -2.74 -2.99 3.54
C VAL A 49 -1.65 -2.29 4.35
N ASN A 50 -2.02 -1.40 5.27
CA ASN A 50 -1.05 -0.78 6.20
C ASN A 50 -0.57 -1.79 7.26
N ILE A 51 -1.44 -2.68 7.75
CA ILE A 51 -1.03 -3.77 8.65
C ILE A 51 -0.12 -4.74 7.91
N LEU A 52 -0.46 -5.12 6.67
CA LEU A 52 0.42 -5.93 5.81
C LEU A 52 1.78 -5.25 5.59
N ALA A 53 1.80 -3.93 5.38
CA ALA A 53 3.03 -3.16 5.26
C ALA A 53 3.86 -3.21 6.55
N ALA A 54 3.27 -2.94 7.71
CA ALA A 54 3.97 -3.03 9.00
C ALA A 54 4.55 -4.43 9.23
N ALA A 55 3.76 -5.47 8.97
CA ALA A 55 4.21 -6.86 9.11
C ALA A 55 5.36 -7.18 8.16
N TYR A 56 5.27 -6.78 6.89
CA TYR A 56 6.35 -6.96 5.92
C TYR A 56 7.63 -6.23 6.37
N TYR A 57 7.55 -4.95 6.71
CA TYR A 57 8.74 -4.19 7.10
C TYR A 57 9.35 -4.69 8.41
N LEU A 58 8.53 -5.10 9.39
CA LEU A 58 9.02 -5.77 10.59
C LEU A 58 9.73 -7.09 10.26
N TRP A 59 9.18 -7.90 9.36
CA TRP A 59 9.81 -9.13 8.92
C TRP A 59 11.18 -8.88 8.27
N THR A 60 11.30 -7.84 7.45
CA THR A 60 12.59 -7.47 6.85
C THR A 60 13.62 -6.92 7.84
N LEU A 61 13.19 -6.39 9.00
CA LEU A 61 14.10 -5.96 10.07
C LEU A 61 14.73 -7.15 10.80
N VAL A 62 14.02 -8.27 10.90
CA VAL A 62 14.49 -9.48 11.60
C VAL A 62 15.06 -10.55 10.66
N SER A 63 14.75 -10.49 9.35
CA SER A 63 15.15 -11.49 8.37
C SER A 63 15.66 -10.85 7.07
N PRO A 64 16.97 -10.91 6.78
CA PRO A 64 17.53 -10.45 5.51
C PRO A 64 16.95 -11.18 4.29
N ARG A 65 16.47 -12.42 4.45
CA ARG A 65 15.84 -13.19 3.36
C ARG A 65 14.51 -12.60 2.92
N ALA A 66 13.80 -11.91 3.81
CA ALA A 66 12.56 -11.21 3.45
C ALA A 66 12.86 -9.99 2.57
N ASP A 67 14.01 -9.35 2.82
CA ASP A 67 14.48 -8.18 2.08
C ASP A 67 14.69 -8.49 0.60
N ALA A 68 15.23 -9.68 0.30
CA ALA A 68 15.47 -10.16 -1.06
C ALA A 68 14.17 -10.43 -1.86
N ARG A 69 12.99 -10.45 -1.23
CA ARG A 69 11.70 -10.67 -1.90
C ARG A 69 11.16 -9.38 -2.52
N VAL A 70 11.85 -8.86 -3.54
CA VAL A 70 11.52 -7.58 -4.19
C VAL A 70 10.10 -7.54 -4.76
N GLY A 71 9.56 -8.67 -5.21
CA GLY A 71 8.18 -8.79 -5.69
C GLY A 71 7.15 -8.53 -4.59
N LEU A 72 7.41 -9.00 -3.37
CA LEU A 72 6.52 -8.77 -2.22
C LEU A 72 6.60 -7.31 -1.76
N ARG A 73 7.82 -6.73 -1.75
CA ARG A 73 8.01 -5.31 -1.44
C ARG A 73 7.22 -4.42 -2.40
N GLY A 74 7.30 -4.71 -3.70
CA GLY A 74 6.59 -3.94 -4.72
C GLY A 74 5.07 -3.99 -4.53
N ALA A 75 4.53 -5.17 -4.18
CA ALA A 75 3.12 -5.32 -3.83
C ALA A 75 2.72 -4.43 -2.64
N VAL A 76 3.49 -4.47 -1.55
CA VAL A 76 3.24 -3.67 -0.34
C VAL A 76 3.24 -2.18 -0.67
N VAL A 77 4.25 -1.70 -1.40
CA VAL A 77 4.35 -0.29 -1.82
C VAL A 77 3.17 0.11 -2.68
N LEU A 78 2.79 -0.72 -3.67
CA LEU A 78 1.63 -0.48 -4.51
C LEU A 78 0.35 -0.35 -3.69
N TYR A 79 0.12 -1.26 -2.75
CA TYR A 79 -1.13 -1.29 -1.99
C TYR A 79 -1.30 -0.06 -1.09
N VAL A 80 -0.25 0.34 -0.37
CA VAL A 80 -0.32 1.55 0.47
C VAL A 80 -0.43 2.82 -0.39
N LEU A 81 0.22 2.87 -1.55
CA LEU A 81 0.07 3.98 -2.50
C LEU A 81 -1.36 4.10 -3.00
N ILE A 82 -1.96 3.00 -3.44
CA ILE A 82 -3.34 3.00 -3.94
C ILE A 82 -4.32 3.39 -2.82
N ALA A 83 -4.14 2.88 -1.60
CA ALA A 83 -4.94 3.28 -0.45
C ALA A 83 -4.84 4.79 -0.18
N GLY A 84 -3.63 5.35 -0.21
CA GLY A 84 -3.40 6.78 -0.04
C GLY A 84 -4.03 7.62 -1.14
N VAL A 85 -3.82 7.27 -2.40
CA VAL A 85 -4.35 8.01 -3.56
C VAL A 85 -5.88 7.98 -3.59
N VAL A 86 -6.49 6.79 -3.46
CA VAL A 86 -7.95 6.64 -3.48
C VAL A 86 -8.57 7.42 -2.34
N TRP A 87 -7.99 7.39 -1.14
CA TRP A 87 -8.52 8.15 -0.02
C TRP A 87 -8.41 9.66 -0.24
N ASN A 88 -7.23 10.15 -0.64
CA ASN A 88 -7.01 11.59 -0.82
C ASN A 88 -7.94 12.17 -1.91
N LEU A 89 -8.17 11.42 -3.00
CA LEU A 89 -8.99 11.89 -4.13
C LEU A 89 -10.50 11.71 -3.91
N LEU A 90 -10.92 10.61 -3.26
CA LEU A 90 -12.33 10.22 -3.26
C LEU A 90 -12.99 10.24 -1.87
N LEU A 91 -12.21 10.17 -0.78
CA LEU A 91 -12.74 9.89 0.55
C LEU A 91 -12.42 10.96 1.61
N THR A 92 -11.49 11.88 1.36
CA THR A 92 -11.10 12.92 2.33
C THR A 92 -12.31 13.66 2.90
N GLU A 93 -13.18 14.20 2.03
CA GLU A 93 -14.36 14.99 2.41
C GLU A 93 -15.48 14.15 3.05
N ARG A 94 -15.49 12.85 2.81
CA ARG A 94 -16.49 11.90 3.38
C ARG A 94 -15.96 11.18 4.63
N SER A 95 -14.72 11.47 5.02
CA SER A 95 -14.06 10.94 6.21
C SER A 95 -13.99 12.02 7.30
N MET A 96 -13.43 11.69 8.47
CA MET A 96 -13.15 12.68 9.53
C MET A 96 -12.00 13.65 9.19
N GLY A 97 -11.64 13.81 7.91
CA GLY A 97 -10.50 14.61 7.46
C GLY A 97 -9.15 14.07 7.92
N TYR A 98 -8.15 14.95 8.00
CA TYR A 98 -6.76 14.61 8.37
C TYR A 98 -6.55 14.48 9.88
N THR A 99 -7.27 13.54 10.51
CA THR A 99 -6.88 13.05 11.84
C THR A 99 -5.48 12.44 11.80
N VAL A 100 -4.82 12.33 12.96
CA VAL A 100 -3.48 11.71 13.07
C VAL A 100 -3.43 10.35 12.37
N ALA A 101 -4.40 9.49 12.63
CA ALA A 101 -4.46 8.16 12.00
C ALA A 101 -4.68 8.24 10.48
N ASN A 102 -5.57 9.11 10.01
CA ASN A 102 -5.80 9.24 8.56
C ASN A 102 -4.56 9.79 7.85
N PHE A 103 -3.90 10.80 8.41
CA PHE A 103 -2.67 11.33 7.85
C PHE A 103 -1.56 10.26 7.80
N LEU A 104 -1.33 9.54 8.90
CA LEU A 104 -0.31 8.50 8.94
C LEU A 104 -0.57 7.38 7.93
N LEU A 105 -1.80 6.88 7.83
CA LEU A 105 -2.12 5.73 6.97
C LEU A 105 -2.29 6.07 5.48
N HIS A 106 -2.67 7.32 5.14
CA HIS A 106 -2.95 7.72 3.76
C HIS A 106 -1.89 8.65 3.16
N VAL A 107 -0.97 9.19 3.97
CA VAL A 107 0.12 10.06 3.51
C VAL A 107 1.47 9.57 4.05
N GLY A 108 1.61 9.44 5.38
CA GLY A 108 2.89 9.10 6.01
C GLY A 108 3.47 7.77 5.55
N VAL A 109 2.74 6.67 5.74
CA VAL A 109 3.17 5.32 5.35
C VAL A 109 3.39 5.20 3.83
N PRO A 110 2.50 5.69 2.95
CA PRO A 110 2.76 5.69 1.50
C PRO A 110 4.06 6.41 1.11
N VAL A 111 4.32 7.59 1.67
CA VAL A 111 5.56 8.34 1.39
C VAL A 111 6.78 7.56 1.87
N LEU A 112 6.75 7.05 3.11
CA LEU A 112 7.85 6.26 3.67
C LEU A 112 8.12 4.97 2.88
N ALA A 113 7.08 4.28 2.43
CA ALA A 113 7.20 3.06 1.63
C ALA A 113 7.81 3.33 0.25
N VAL A 114 7.41 4.43 -0.41
CA VAL A 114 8.06 4.88 -1.66
C VAL A 114 9.51 5.28 -1.41
N SER A 115 9.81 5.99 -0.31
CA SER A 115 11.18 6.31 0.06
C SER A 115 12.03 5.05 0.27
N ASP A 116 11.52 4.02 0.96
CA ASP A 116 12.24 2.74 1.09
C ASP A 116 12.44 2.07 -0.27
N TRP A 117 11.42 2.04 -1.13
CA TRP A 117 11.53 1.51 -2.50
C TRP A 117 12.62 2.21 -3.32
N LEU A 118 12.64 3.54 -3.28
CA LEU A 118 13.51 4.38 -4.10
C LEU A 118 14.93 4.52 -3.56
N LEU A 119 15.15 4.44 -2.24
CA LEU A 119 16.43 4.72 -1.60
C LEU A 119 17.13 3.45 -1.09
N VAL A 120 16.36 2.43 -0.69
CA VAL A 120 16.89 1.20 -0.08
C VAL A 120 16.70 -0.01 -1.00
N GLY A 121 15.56 -0.08 -1.70
CA GLY A 121 15.21 -1.19 -2.59
C GLY A 121 15.94 -1.22 -3.93
N ARG A 122 16.71 -0.18 -4.27
CA ARG A 122 17.45 -0.10 -5.53
C ARG A 122 18.45 -1.26 -5.63
N GLY A 123 18.44 -1.97 -6.75
CA GLY A 123 19.42 -3.02 -7.06
C GLY A 123 19.33 -4.29 -6.22
N GLN A 124 18.36 -4.43 -5.31
CA GLN A 124 18.22 -5.62 -4.46
C GLN A 124 17.54 -6.83 -5.15
N GLY A 125 17.07 -6.65 -6.38
CA GLY A 125 16.46 -7.72 -7.17
C GLY A 125 15.63 -7.16 -8.32
N ARG A 126 15.32 -8.02 -9.30
CA ARG A 126 14.55 -7.65 -10.48
C ARG A 126 13.06 -7.96 -10.28
N VAL A 127 12.22 -6.95 -10.43
CA VAL A 127 10.77 -7.14 -10.52
C VAL A 127 10.47 -7.74 -11.91
N HIS A 128 9.75 -8.85 -11.95
CA HIS A 128 9.32 -9.49 -13.19
C HIS A 128 8.14 -8.75 -13.82
N TRP A 129 7.97 -8.87 -15.14
CA TRP A 129 6.93 -8.17 -15.89
C TRP A 129 5.49 -8.57 -15.50
N TRP A 130 5.33 -9.79 -14.96
CA TRP A 130 4.04 -10.32 -14.52
C TRP A 130 3.69 -9.93 -13.08
N HIS A 131 4.64 -9.39 -12.30
CA HIS A 131 4.37 -8.98 -10.92
C HIS A 131 3.26 -7.92 -10.81
N PRO A 132 3.23 -6.83 -11.61
CA PRO A 132 2.12 -5.87 -11.58
C PRO A 132 0.74 -6.52 -11.77
N VAL A 133 0.66 -7.52 -12.65
CA VAL A 133 -0.58 -8.29 -12.89
C VAL A 133 -0.92 -9.16 -11.67
N ALA A 134 0.07 -9.84 -11.08
CA ALA A 134 -0.14 -10.63 -9.87
C ALA A 134 -0.52 -9.76 -8.65
N TRP A 135 -0.01 -8.53 -8.56
CA TRP A 135 -0.35 -7.60 -7.49
C TRP A 135 -1.80 -7.13 -7.58
N LEU A 136 -2.41 -7.12 -8.78
CA LEU A 136 -3.83 -6.79 -8.95
C LEU A 136 -4.76 -7.76 -8.20
N THR A 137 -4.30 -8.98 -7.91
CA THR A 137 -5.12 -10.00 -7.24
C THR A 137 -5.69 -9.51 -5.91
N TYR A 138 -4.89 -8.87 -5.05
CA TYR A 138 -5.38 -8.45 -3.74
C TYR A 138 -6.43 -7.32 -3.82
N PRO A 139 -6.19 -6.20 -4.54
CA PRO A 139 -7.22 -5.19 -4.77
C PRO A 139 -8.48 -5.74 -5.45
N ALA A 140 -8.34 -6.65 -6.42
CA ALA A 140 -9.48 -7.26 -7.11
C ALA A 140 -10.33 -8.10 -6.15
N LEU A 141 -9.71 -8.96 -5.34
CA LEU A 141 -10.41 -9.74 -4.32
C LEU A 141 -11.10 -8.83 -3.29
N TYR A 142 -10.44 -7.75 -2.88
CA TYR A 142 -11.03 -6.78 -1.97
C TYR A 142 -12.28 -6.12 -2.57
N VAL A 143 -12.23 -5.71 -3.84
CA VAL A 143 -13.40 -5.13 -4.53
C VAL A 143 -14.55 -6.13 -4.58
N VAL A 144 -14.29 -7.40 -4.89
CA VAL A 144 -15.32 -8.45 -4.86
C VAL A 144 -15.96 -8.56 -3.48
N VAL A 145 -15.14 -8.63 -2.42
CA VAL A 145 -15.63 -8.66 -1.04
C VAL A 145 -16.43 -7.40 -0.69
N ALA A 146 -15.96 -6.22 -1.09
CA ALA A 146 -16.64 -4.96 -0.82
C ALA A 146 -18.01 -4.88 -1.52
N VAL A 147 -18.09 -5.30 -2.78
CA VAL A 147 -19.34 -5.26 -3.56
C VAL A 147 -20.34 -6.32 -3.12
N VAL A 148 -19.88 -7.56 -2.86
CA VAL A 148 -20.78 -8.68 -2.53
C VAL A 148 -21.18 -8.67 -1.06
N ILE A 149 -20.22 -8.49 -0.15
CA ILE A 149 -20.47 -8.69 1.28
C ILE A 149 -20.85 -7.38 1.97
N LEU A 150 -20.11 -6.30 1.70
CA LEU A 150 -20.28 -5.06 2.47
C LEU A 150 -21.48 -4.24 2.01
N ASN A 151 -21.84 -4.27 0.72
CA ASN A 151 -23.03 -3.58 0.22
C ASN A 151 -24.34 -4.30 0.62
N GLU A 152 -24.36 -5.64 0.67
CA GLU A 152 -25.55 -6.41 1.02
C GLU A 152 -25.84 -6.45 2.53
N ALA A 153 -24.84 -6.22 3.38
CA ALA A 153 -24.96 -6.28 4.84
C ALA A 153 -25.74 -5.10 5.47
N GLY A 154 -26.48 -4.31 4.69
CA GLY A 154 -27.41 -3.27 5.19
C GLY A 154 -26.74 -2.08 5.88
N ARG A 155 -25.41 -1.93 5.75
CA ARG A 155 -24.64 -0.82 6.31
C ARG A 155 -24.14 0.02 5.16
N ARG A 156 -24.35 1.36 5.21
CA ARG A 156 -23.91 2.34 4.19
C ARG A 156 -22.56 1.92 3.60
N ALA A 157 -22.50 1.82 2.27
CA ALA A 157 -21.32 1.35 1.56
C ALA A 157 -20.07 2.10 2.05
N PRO A 158 -18.99 1.41 2.47
CA PRO A 158 -17.76 2.07 2.88
C PRO A 158 -17.12 2.87 1.72
N TYR A 159 -17.51 2.56 0.48
CA TYR A 159 -17.10 3.26 -0.73
C TYR A 159 -18.32 3.54 -1.61
N TYR A 160 -18.79 4.79 -1.63
CA TYR A 160 -19.96 5.19 -2.44
C TYR A 160 -19.78 4.87 -3.93
N PHE A 161 -18.54 4.91 -4.43
CA PHE A 161 -18.21 4.65 -5.83
C PHE A 161 -18.26 3.15 -6.21
N LEU A 162 -18.43 2.25 -5.23
CA LEU A 162 -18.66 0.81 -5.44
C LEU A 162 -20.10 0.40 -5.15
N ASP A 163 -20.99 1.35 -4.87
CA ASP A 163 -22.38 1.09 -4.50
C ASP A 163 -23.32 1.37 -5.68
N PRO A 164 -23.97 0.35 -6.26
CA PRO A 164 -24.93 0.53 -7.34
C PRO A 164 -26.12 1.41 -6.97
N ALA A 165 -26.52 1.46 -5.69
CA ALA A 165 -27.61 2.33 -5.23
C ALA A 165 -27.18 3.81 -5.17
N SER A 166 -25.88 4.07 -5.02
CA SER A 166 -25.33 5.43 -4.98
C SER A 166 -25.00 5.99 -6.36
N VAL A 167 -24.41 5.19 -7.26
CA VAL A 167 -23.88 5.68 -8.56
C VAL A 167 -24.40 4.93 -9.79
N GLY A 168 -25.19 3.86 -9.61
CA GLY A 168 -25.68 3.01 -10.68
C GLY A 168 -24.68 1.92 -11.11
N VAL A 169 -25.19 0.79 -11.59
CA VAL A 169 -24.39 -0.40 -11.97
C VAL A 169 -23.34 -0.08 -13.04
N ALA A 170 -23.71 0.66 -14.08
CA ALA A 170 -22.80 1.03 -15.17
C ALA A 170 -21.60 1.84 -14.65
N THR A 171 -21.84 2.79 -13.75
CA THR A 171 -20.79 3.60 -13.13
C THR A 171 -19.90 2.77 -12.21
N VAL A 172 -20.45 1.81 -11.46
CA VAL A 172 -19.65 0.88 -10.65
C VAL A 172 -18.70 0.08 -11.53
N LEU A 173 -19.17 -0.48 -12.65
CA LEU A 173 -18.31 -1.22 -13.59
C LEU A 173 -17.19 -0.34 -14.16
N LEU A 174 -17.50 0.91 -14.51
CA LEU A 174 -16.50 1.88 -14.96
C LEU A 174 -15.49 2.19 -13.85
N ASN A 175 -15.95 2.47 -12.63
CA ASN A 175 -15.07 2.77 -11.49
C ASN A 175 -14.13 1.61 -11.19
N VAL A 176 -14.63 0.36 -11.17
CA VAL A 176 -13.80 -0.84 -10.97
C VAL A 176 -12.76 -0.98 -12.09
N SER A 177 -13.15 -0.71 -13.34
CA SER A 177 -12.24 -0.74 -14.49
C SER A 177 -11.14 0.32 -14.39
N VAL A 178 -11.50 1.56 -14.02
CA VAL A 178 -10.55 2.67 -13.83
C VAL A 178 -9.61 2.39 -12.66
N LEU A 179 -10.13 1.88 -11.53
CA LEU A 179 -9.30 1.51 -10.38
C LEU A 179 -8.33 0.39 -10.75
N GLY A 180 -8.80 -0.66 -11.45
CA GLY A 180 -7.94 -1.75 -11.93
C GLY A 180 -6.84 -1.26 -12.88
N GLY A 181 -7.20 -0.39 -13.84
CA GLY A 181 -6.26 0.27 -14.73
C GLY A 181 -5.23 1.12 -13.98
N GLY A 182 -5.66 1.88 -12.96
CA GLY A 182 -4.78 2.67 -12.10
C GLY A 182 -3.80 1.82 -11.30
N VAL A 183 -4.27 0.71 -10.71
CA VAL A 183 -3.40 -0.27 -10.01
C VAL A 183 -2.34 -0.81 -10.96
N LEU A 184 -2.72 -1.23 -12.17
CA LEU A 184 -1.77 -1.72 -13.17
C LEU A 184 -0.79 -0.63 -13.60
N ALA A 185 -1.26 0.59 -13.86
CA ALA A 185 -0.41 1.72 -14.25
C ALA A 185 0.67 2.01 -13.20
N VAL A 186 0.28 2.11 -11.91
CA VAL A 186 1.24 2.31 -10.82
C VAL A 186 2.17 1.11 -10.66
N GLY A 187 1.65 -0.12 -10.78
CA GLY A 187 2.47 -1.34 -10.71
C GLY A 187 3.54 -1.39 -11.81
N TYR A 188 3.18 -1.06 -13.05
CA TYR A 188 4.13 -0.97 -14.16
C TYR A 188 5.10 0.20 -14.02
N ALA A 189 4.69 1.32 -13.41
CA ALA A 189 5.60 2.41 -13.07
C ALA A 189 6.65 1.96 -12.02
N LEU A 190 6.25 1.24 -10.98
CA LEU A 190 7.18 0.66 -9.99
C LEU A 190 8.15 -0.34 -10.64
N LEU A 191 7.66 -1.16 -11.57
CA LEU A 191 8.50 -2.05 -12.38
C LEU A 191 9.54 -1.26 -13.21
N ALA A 192 9.11 -0.20 -13.90
CA ALA A 192 9.99 0.63 -14.72
C ALA A 192 11.11 1.25 -13.86
N VAL A 193 10.75 1.83 -12.70
CA VAL A 193 11.71 2.38 -11.74
C VAL A 193 12.70 1.31 -11.25
N ASN A 194 12.23 0.10 -10.94
CA ASN A 194 13.12 -1.00 -10.54
C ASN A 194 14.09 -1.41 -11.65
N ARG A 195 13.64 -1.46 -12.91
CA ARG A 195 14.50 -1.78 -14.06
C ARG A 195 15.56 -0.71 -14.30
N LEU A 196 15.19 0.56 -14.20
CA LEU A 196 16.14 1.68 -14.32
C LEU A 196 17.19 1.67 -13.19
N ALA A 197 16.83 1.17 -12.01
CA ALA A 197 17.73 1.06 -10.88
C ALA A 197 18.56 -0.24 -10.84
N THR A 198 18.29 -1.21 -11.71
CA THR A 198 18.99 -2.49 -11.78
C THR A 198 19.73 -2.55 -13.11
N PRO A 199 21.05 -2.28 -13.16
CA PRO A 199 21.82 -2.37 -14.39
C PRO A 199 21.58 -3.73 -15.05
N ALA A 200 21.34 -3.74 -16.36
CA ALA A 200 21.39 -4.98 -17.11
C ALA A 200 22.77 -5.59 -16.83
N ARG A 201 22.81 -6.76 -16.18
CA ARG A 201 24.00 -7.58 -16.24
C ARG A 201 24.15 -7.89 -17.72
N ILE A 202 25.06 -7.17 -18.39
CA ILE A 202 25.55 -7.59 -19.70
C ILE A 202 26.23 -8.91 -19.37
N ASP A 203 25.50 -10.00 -19.55
CA ASP A 203 26.09 -11.32 -19.58
C ASP A 203 27.01 -11.28 -20.80
N ALA A 204 28.30 -11.07 -20.54
CA ALA A 204 29.35 -11.31 -21.50
C ALA A 204 29.29 -12.80 -21.85
N VAL A 205 28.72 -13.10 -23.01
CA VAL A 205 28.89 -14.36 -23.74
C VAL A 205 29.35 -13.97 -25.14
#